data_AF-A0AAC9LLV2-F1
#
_entry.id   AF-A0AAC9LLV2-F1
#
_cell.length_a   1.000
_cell.length_b   1.000
_cell.length_c   1.000
_cell.angle_alpha   90.00
_cell.angle_beta   90.00
_cell.angle_gamma   90.00
#
_symmetry.space_group_name_H-M   'P 1'
#
loop_
_entity.id
_entity.type
_entity.pdbx_description
1 polymer ?
#
loop_
_entity_poly.entity_id
_entity_poly.type
_entity_poly.pdbx_seq_one_letter_code
_entity_poly.pdbx_strand_id
1 'polypeptide(L)'
;MKKNYIITFIFLILIKVGYSQDYEIKTKTKQLIESRSIYLNGGLNATFGGQSRTYLEVDLPPNTVKWYYSFSTKKGKSGTQNLNLAIQLTGMMSDPSGITSSTLSAIKVPDGVASADIYLCDRPNIDKFLSKKDLYGGSYSYNMEGSAQSTKQAVVEIDDIRTGTVYLGLKNPSTNNGVNISIEVVAITETQVPIVKSDSQQKAELYGGLGWTNFENGNYEKCIEYCDKANAEFKLGWVLANKGLAQLMTDKESEAMETYIEAITLIKKQPNPSYVFGEMIKDIENAKKLNPDLNGADEIKQLIEMQRG
;
A
#
# COMPACT_ATOMS: atom_id res chain seq x y z
N MET A 1 39.33 -3.74 -60.45
CA MET A 1 39.45 -4.88 -59.51
C MET A 1 39.57 -4.36 -58.09
N LYS A 2 38.64 -4.76 -57.21
CA LYS A 2 38.84 -5.22 -55.81
C LYS A 2 39.63 -4.30 -54.85
N LYS A 3 39.14 -3.89 -53.68
CA LYS A 3 38.08 -4.42 -52.80
C LYS A 3 37.59 -3.29 -51.87
N ASN A 4 36.27 -3.18 -51.71
CA ASN A 4 35.63 -2.48 -50.61
C ASN A 4 35.87 -3.27 -49.32
N TYR A 5 36.32 -2.59 -48.26
CA TYR A 5 36.26 -3.14 -46.91
C TYR A 5 34.97 -2.66 -46.27
N ILE A 6 33.92 -3.47 -46.41
CA ILE A 6 32.73 -3.38 -45.57
C ILE A 6 33.15 -3.98 -44.22
N ILE A 7 33.35 -3.13 -43.22
CA ILE A 7 33.49 -3.57 -41.83
C ILE A 7 32.07 -3.83 -41.34
N THR A 8 31.63 -5.09 -41.46
CA THR A 8 30.41 -5.56 -40.82
C THR A 8 30.72 -5.75 -39.33
N PHE A 9 30.36 -4.76 -38.51
CA PHE A 9 30.36 -4.92 -37.06
C PHE A 9 29.04 -5.58 -36.66
N ILE A 10 29.04 -6.91 -36.55
CA ILE A 10 27.93 -7.65 -35.94
C ILE A 10 27.99 -7.39 -34.44
N PHE A 11 27.28 -6.37 -33.98
CA PHE A 11 27.05 -6.14 -32.58
C PHE A 11 25.88 -7.03 -32.15
N LEU A 12 26.19 -8.25 -31.69
CA LEU A 12 25.26 -9.07 -30.92
C LEU A 12 25.06 -8.40 -29.56
N ILE A 13 24.19 -7.38 -29.51
CA ILE A 13 23.62 -6.91 -28.25
C ILE A 13 22.69 -8.03 -27.80
N LEU A 14 23.21 -8.91 -26.94
CA LEU A 14 22.39 -9.62 -25.97
C LEU A 14 21.79 -8.54 -25.09
N ILE A 15 20.62 -8.04 -25.49
CA ILE A 15 19.79 -7.19 -24.64
C ILE A 15 19.48 -8.07 -23.44
N LYS A 16 20.20 -7.84 -22.33
CA LYS A 16 19.68 -8.18 -21.02
C LYS A 16 18.43 -7.34 -20.88
N VAL A 17 17.31 -7.89 -21.34
CA VAL A 17 15.99 -7.42 -20.94
C VAL A 17 15.95 -7.72 -19.46
N GLY A 18 16.42 -6.76 -18.66
CA GLY A 18 16.04 -6.67 -17.28
C GLY A 18 14.55 -6.45 -17.31
N TYR A 19 13.79 -7.53 -17.37
CA TYR A 19 12.39 -7.51 -17.00
C TYR A 19 12.39 -7.05 -15.55
N SER A 20 12.25 -5.74 -15.34
CA SER A 20 11.80 -5.23 -14.06
C SER A 20 10.47 -5.93 -13.84
N GLN A 21 10.46 -6.92 -12.95
CA GLN A 21 9.24 -7.61 -12.60
C GLN A 21 8.41 -6.57 -11.86
N ASP A 22 7.38 -6.06 -12.52
CA ASP A 22 6.47 -5.11 -11.88
C ASP A 22 5.75 -5.85 -10.75
N TYR A 23 5.64 -5.21 -9.59
CA TYR A 23 4.92 -5.74 -8.43
C TYR A 23 3.69 -4.88 -8.16
N GLU A 24 2.58 -5.53 -7.80
CA GLU A 24 1.44 -4.86 -7.16
C GLU A 24 1.56 -5.01 -5.64
N ILE A 25 1.31 -3.93 -4.90
CA ILE A 25 1.20 -3.99 -3.44
C ILE A 25 -0.22 -4.45 -3.13
N LYS A 26 -0.35 -5.65 -2.55
CA LYS A 26 -1.62 -6.15 -2.00
C LYS A 26 -1.66 -5.94 -0.50
N THR A 27 -2.60 -5.12 -0.08
CA THR A 27 -2.91 -4.90 1.33
C THR A 27 -3.99 -5.89 1.77
N LYS A 28 -3.83 -6.52 2.93
CA LYS A 28 -4.81 -7.46 3.51
C LYS A 28 -5.00 -7.22 5.01
N THR A 29 -6.24 -7.42 5.47
CA THR A 29 -6.54 -7.56 6.91
C THR A 29 -6.20 -8.98 7.38
N LYS A 30 -5.67 -9.10 8.59
CA LYS A 30 -5.42 -10.37 9.27
C LYS A 30 -5.92 -10.26 10.71
N GLN A 31 -6.97 -11.00 11.04
CA GLN A 31 -7.46 -11.09 12.41
C GLN A 31 -6.45 -11.87 13.24
N LEU A 32 -5.89 -11.23 14.28
CA LEU A 32 -4.90 -11.82 15.17
C LEU A 32 -5.55 -12.41 16.42
N ILE A 33 -6.56 -11.72 16.94
CA ILE A 33 -7.39 -12.17 18.05
C ILE A 33 -8.84 -11.98 17.63
N GLU A 34 -9.57 -13.10 17.55
CA GLU A 34 -11.02 -13.08 17.35
C GLU A 34 -11.73 -12.37 18.50
N SER A 35 -12.88 -11.76 18.18
CA SER A 35 -13.72 -11.07 19.17
C SER A 35 -14.06 -12.01 20.34
N ARG A 36 -13.54 -11.71 21.52
CA ARG A 36 -13.75 -12.51 22.74
C ARG A 36 -13.93 -11.63 23.97
N SER A 37 -14.50 -12.23 25.01
CA SER A 37 -14.85 -11.55 26.25
C SER A 37 -13.99 -12.02 27.42
N ILE A 38 -13.51 -11.07 28.21
CA ILE A 38 -12.63 -11.32 29.35
C ILE A 38 -13.23 -10.64 30.58
N TYR A 39 -13.56 -11.44 31.59
CA TYR A 39 -14.05 -10.91 32.85
C TYR A 39 -12.90 -10.63 33.82
N LEU A 40 -12.88 -9.43 34.38
CA LEU A 40 -11.96 -8.99 35.42
C LEU A 40 -12.71 -8.57 36.67
N ASN A 41 -12.27 -9.07 37.82
CA ASN A 41 -12.81 -8.74 39.13
C ASN A 41 -12.43 -7.31 39.55
N GLY A 42 -13.23 -6.72 40.43
CA GLY A 42 -12.83 -5.50 41.13
C GLY A 42 -11.68 -5.76 42.12
N GLY A 43 -10.95 -4.71 42.49
CA GLY A 43 -9.77 -4.77 43.35
C GLY A 43 -9.93 -5.54 44.67
N LEU A 44 -11.04 -5.36 45.39
CA LEU A 44 -11.30 -6.08 46.65
C LEU A 44 -11.39 -7.58 46.42
N ASN A 45 -12.23 -8.01 45.47
CA ASN A 45 -12.37 -9.43 45.12
C ASN A 45 -11.07 -10.01 44.55
N ALA A 46 -10.24 -9.17 43.91
CA ALA A 46 -8.93 -9.59 43.42
C ALA A 46 -7.86 -9.77 44.51
N THR A 47 -8.15 -9.32 45.73
CA THR A 47 -7.31 -9.59 46.92
C THR A 47 -7.65 -10.95 47.54
N PHE A 48 -8.85 -11.47 47.28
CA PHE A 48 -9.34 -12.77 47.74
C PHE A 48 -9.36 -13.83 46.62
N GLY A 49 -8.30 -13.85 45.79
CA GLY A 49 -8.11 -14.86 44.73
C GLY A 49 -8.73 -14.52 43.36
N GLY A 50 -9.45 -13.40 43.23
CA GLY A 50 -9.93 -12.92 41.94
C GLY A 50 -8.82 -12.31 41.05
N GLN A 51 -9.02 -12.34 39.74
CA GLN A 51 -8.12 -11.71 38.77
C GLN A 51 -8.64 -10.31 38.37
N SER A 52 -7.88 -9.24 38.65
CA SER A 52 -8.18 -7.87 38.20
C SER A 52 -7.29 -7.38 37.04
N ARG A 53 -6.27 -8.17 36.68
CA ARG A 53 -5.35 -7.93 35.56
C ARG A 53 -5.11 -9.21 34.80
N THR A 54 -5.10 -9.13 33.48
CA THR A 54 -4.66 -10.21 32.59
C THR A 54 -4.00 -9.60 31.35
N TYR A 55 -3.56 -10.43 30.41
CA TYR A 55 -3.00 -9.92 29.17
C TYR A 55 -3.43 -10.75 27.97
N LEU A 56 -3.25 -10.18 26.79
CA LEU A 56 -3.31 -10.87 25.52
C LEU A 56 -1.98 -10.72 24.79
N GLU A 57 -1.43 -11.84 24.34
CA GLU A 57 -0.28 -11.89 23.46
C GLU A 57 -0.72 -11.63 22.02
N VAL A 58 0.00 -10.75 21.33
CA VAL A 58 -0.25 -10.33 19.96
C VAL A 58 1.02 -10.57 19.16
N ASP A 59 1.01 -11.62 18.35
CA ASP A 59 2.09 -11.93 17.41
C ASP A 59 1.86 -11.21 16.09
N LEU A 60 2.66 -10.18 15.81
CA LEU A 60 2.54 -9.41 14.59
C LEU A 60 3.10 -10.21 13.41
N PRO A 61 2.29 -10.41 12.34
CA PRO A 61 2.76 -11.13 11.16
C PRO A 61 3.83 -10.33 10.41
N PRO A 62 4.63 -10.98 9.56
CA PRO A 62 5.53 -10.29 8.65
C PRO A 62 4.79 -9.26 7.79
N ASN A 63 5.48 -8.17 7.46
CA ASN A 63 4.97 -7.08 6.63
C ASN A 63 3.71 -6.38 7.18
N THR A 64 3.50 -6.40 8.49
CA THR A 64 2.51 -5.51 9.10
C THR A 64 2.89 -4.06 8.84
N VAL A 65 1.94 -3.29 8.33
CA VAL A 65 2.10 -1.83 8.13
C VAL A 65 1.51 -1.04 9.28
N LYS A 66 0.43 -1.56 9.88
CA LYS A 66 -0.22 -1.06 11.08
C LYS A 66 -1.17 -2.12 11.60
N TRP A 67 -1.60 -2.00 12.85
CA TRP A 67 -2.59 -2.89 13.43
C TRP A 67 -3.48 -2.13 14.40
N TYR A 68 -4.58 -2.79 14.76
CA TYR A 68 -5.65 -2.21 15.53
C TYR A 68 -6.07 -3.17 16.61
N TYR A 69 -6.48 -2.62 17.75
CA TYR A 69 -7.39 -3.31 18.62
C TYR A 69 -8.62 -2.46 18.86
N SER A 70 -9.74 -3.12 19.10
CA SER A 70 -10.94 -2.47 19.59
C SER A 70 -11.43 -3.18 20.83
N PHE A 71 -12.08 -2.43 21.72
CA PHE A 71 -12.72 -3.02 22.87
C PHE A 71 -13.98 -2.26 23.28
N SER A 72 -14.85 -2.97 23.99
CA SER A 72 -16.02 -2.41 24.67
C SER A 72 -16.25 -3.16 26.00
N THR A 73 -17.00 -2.55 26.90
CA THR A 73 -17.12 -3.02 28.28
C THR A 73 -18.57 -3.18 28.73
N LYS A 74 -18.82 -4.23 29.50
CA LYS A 74 -20.06 -4.46 30.24
C LYS A 74 -19.81 -4.61 31.74
N LYS A 75 -20.82 -4.26 32.55
CA LYS A 75 -20.81 -4.55 33.99
C LYS A 75 -21.14 -6.03 34.21
N GLY A 76 -20.47 -6.65 35.19
CA GLY A 76 -20.76 -8.05 35.57
C GLY A 76 -20.11 -9.07 34.63
N LYS A 77 -20.54 -10.33 34.73
CA LYS A 77 -19.87 -11.48 34.06
C LYS A 77 -20.39 -11.77 32.65
N SER A 78 -21.58 -11.31 32.29
CA SER A 78 -22.27 -11.73 31.07
C SER A 78 -22.20 -10.70 29.94
N GLY A 79 -22.16 -11.24 28.72
CA GLY A 79 -22.34 -10.49 27.47
C GLY A 79 -21.06 -10.40 26.65
N THR A 80 -20.99 -11.18 25.57
CA THR A 80 -20.05 -10.93 24.49
C THR A 80 -20.66 -9.93 23.53
N GLN A 81 -19.90 -8.89 23.22
CA GLN A 81 -20.22 -7.94 22.16
C GLN A 81 -19.38 -8.31 20.94
N ASN A 82 -20.03 -8.39 19.78
CA ASN A 82 -19.31 -8.52 18.52
C ASN A 82 -18.84 -7.13 18.09
N LEU A 83 -17.52 -6.96 18.00
CA LEU A 83 -16.88 -5.69 17.64
C LEU A 83 -16.81 -5.48 16.13
N ASN A 84 -16.86 -6.57 15.35
CA ASN A 84 -16.79 -6.57 13.88
C ASN A 84 -15.64 -5.71 13.30
N LEU A 85 -14.51 -5.58 14.02
CA LEU A 85 -13.42 -4.71 13.60
C LEU A 85 -12.80 -5.21 12.29
N ALA A 86 -12.55 -6.53 12.18
CA ALA A 86 -12.00 -7.10 10.96
C ALA A 86 -12.88 -6.85 9.73
N ILE A 87 -14.20 -6.96 9.88
CA ILE A 87 -15.17 -6.73 8.80
C ILE A 87 -15.18 -5.25 8.38
N GLN A 88 -15.21 -4.34 9.36
CA GLN A 88 -15.22 -2.90 9.09
C GLN A 88 -13.94 -2.44 8.39
N LEU A 89 -12.76 -2.87 8.86
CA LEU A 89 -11.48 -2.56 8.23
C LEU A 89 -11.39 -3.13 6.81
N THR A 90 -11.87 -4.36 6.60
CA THR A 90 -11.86 -4.98 5.25
C THR A 90 -12.76 -4.22 4.27
N GLY A 91 -13.92 -3.75 4.73
CA GLY A 91 -14.82 -2.92 3.92
C GLY A 91 -14.18 -1.59 3.53
N MET A 92 -13.48 -0.94 4.47
CA MET A 92 -12.78 0.33 4.22
C MET A 92 -11.60 0.18 3.25
N MET A 93 -10.88 -0.95 3.30
CA MET A 93 -9.78 -1.23 2.36
C MET A 93 -10.23 -1.54 0.94
N SER A 94 -11.52 -1.82 0.73
CA SER A 94 -12.08 -2.01 -0.62
C SER A 94 -12.31 -0.68 -1.34
N ASP A 95 -12.22 0.45 -0.63
CA ASP A 95 -12.26 1.79 -1.22
C ASP A 95 -10.89 2.13 -1.84
N PRO A 96 -10.83 2.64 -3.10
CA PRO A 96 -9.59 3.05 -3.75
C PRO A 96 -8.77 4.09 -2.97
N SER A 97 -9.40 4.85 -2.07
CA SER A 97 -8.73 5.83 -1.20
C SER A 97 -8.05 5.24 0.04
N GLY A 98 -8.32 3.96 0.37
CA GLY A 98 -7.72 3.25 1.51
C GLY A 98 -8.24 3.70 2.88
N ILE A 99 -7.52 3.32 3.95
CA ILE A 99 -7.85 3.72 5.33
C ILE A 99 -7.18 5.06 5.64
N THR A 100 -8.00 6.07 5.92
CA THR A 100 -7.59 7.43 6.31
C THR A 100 -8.07 7.73 7.73
N SER A 101 -7.59 8.83 8.32
CA SER A 101 -8.06 9.28 9.64
C SER A 101 -9.58 9.51 9.69
N SER A 102 -10.19 9.94 8.59
CA SER A 102 -11.64 10.13 8.51
C SER A 102 -12.40 8.81 8.44
N THR A 103 -11.90 7.80 7.71
CA THR A 103 -12.57 6.49 7.66
C THR A 103 -12.42 5.72 8.97
N LEU A 104 -11.33 5.89 9.70
CA LEU A 104 -11.16 5.34 11.05
C LEU A 104 -12.20 5.85 12.05
N SER A 105 -12.52 7.15 12.00
CA SER A 105 -13.55 7.73 12.87
C SER A 105 -14.95 7.15 12.64
N ALA A 106 -15.16 6.51 11.49
CA ALA A 106 -16.42 5.85 11.14
C ALA A 106 -16.53 4.42 11.71
N ILE A 107 -15.44 3.84 12.24
CA ILE A 107 -15.48 2.52 12.88
C ILE A 107 -16.37 2.61 14.12
N LYS A 108 -17.44 1.81 14.13
CA LYS A 108 -18.37 1.75 15.26
C LYS A 108 -18.09 0.51 16.10
N VAL A 109 -17.86 0.75 17.38
CA VAL A 109 -17.85 -0.30 18.41
C VAL A 109 -19.05 -0.11 19.33
N PRO A 110 -19.61 -1.20 19.89
CA PRO A 110 -20.69 -1.10 20.86
C PRO A 110 -20.32 -0.19 22.04
N ASP A 111 -21.30 0.54 22.58
CA ASP A 111 -21.06 1.41 23.73
C ASP A 111 -20.64 0.63 24.97
N GLY A 112 -19.59 1.12 25.61
CA GLY A 112 -19.10 0.60 26.87
C GLY A 112 -19.74 1.29 28.06
N VAL A 113 -19.89 0.55 29.17
CA VAL A 113 -20.57 1.06 30.38
C VAL A 113 -19.68 1.10 31.63
N ALA A 114 -18.45 0.58 31.56
CA ALA A 114 -17.52 0.55 32.69
C ALA A 114 -16.09 0.89 32.22
N SER A 115 -15.32 1.64 33.00
CA SER A 115 -13.95 1.97 32.60
C SER A 115 -13.03 0.75 32.67
N ALA A 116 -12.13 0.62 31.69
CA ALA A 116 -11.03 -0.32 31.67
C ALA A 116 -9.73 0.42 31.29
N ASP A 117 -8.60 -0.14 31.71
CA ASP A 117 -7.28 0.30 31.25
C ASP A 117 -6.68 -0.83 30.39
N ILE A 118 -6.18 -0.47 29.22
CA ILE A 118 -5.45 -1.34 28.28
C ILE A 118 -4.05 -0.73 28.11
N TYR A 119 -3.01 -1.51 28.40
CA TYR A 119 -1.61 -1.08 28.30
C TYR A 119 -0.88 -1.93 27.27
N LEU A 120 -0.21 -1.31 26.30
CA LEU A 120 0.67 -2.02 25.37
C LEU A 120 2.08 -2.16 25.96
N CYS A 121 2.50 -3.39 26.22
CA CYS A 121 3.76 -3.71 26.88
C CYS A 121 4.59 -4.69 26.05
N ASP A 122 5.90 -4.66 26.30
CA ASP A 122 6.80 -5.77 25.96
C ASP A 122 6.73 -6.88 27.02
N ARG A 123 7.51 -7.96 26.84
CA ARG A 123 7.50 -9.10 27.76
C ARG A 123 7.92 -8.72 29.19
N PRO A 124 9.06 -8.06 29.44
CA PRO A 124 9.45 -7.71 30.79
C PRO A 124 8.44 -6.82 31.52
N ASN A 125 7.77 -5.91 30.81
CA ASN A 125 6.81 -5.00 31.45
C ASN A 125 5.43 -5.64 31.65
N ILE A 126 4.99 -6.56 30.78
CA ILE A 126 3.74 -7.27 31.05
C ILE A 126 3.83 -8.17 32.28
N ASP A 127 4.98 -8.82 32.50
CA ASP A 127 5.20 -9.64 33.70
C ASP A 127 5.17 -8.78 35.00
N LYS A 128 5.72 -7.56 34.94
CA LYS A 128 5.63 -6.58 36.04
C LYS A 128 4.19 -6.06 36.24
N PHE A 129 3.46 -5.84 35.16
CA PHE A 129 2.05 -5.42 35.19
C PHE A 129 1.18 -6.48 35.87
N LEU A 130 1.35 -7.76 35.53
CA LEU A 130 0.61 -8.88 36.11
C LEU A 130 0.93 -9.10 37.59
N SER A 131 2.21 -8.97 37.95
CA SER A 131 2.65 -9.06 39.35
C SER A 131 2.35 -7.80 40.18
N LYS A 132 1.64 -6.82 39.61
CA LYS A 132 1.20 -5.57 40.26
C LYS A 132 2.38 -4.80 40.88
N LYS A 133 3.52 -4.75 40.21
CA LYS A 133 4.75 -4.10 40.73
C LYS A 133 4.53 -2.63 41.10
N ASP A 134 3.65 -1.94 40.40
CA ASP A 134 3.20 -0.58 40.71
C ASP A 134 2.56 -0.41 42.10
N LEU A 135 2.02 -1.49 42.68
CA LEU A 135 1.47 -1.49 44.04
C LEU A 135 2.48 -1.97 45.09
N TYR A 136 3.55 -2.65 44.67
CA TYR A 136 4.52 -3.31 45.55
C TYR A 136 5.94 -2.72 45.40
N GLY A 137 6.04 -1.40 45.22
CA GLY A 137 7.31 -0.66 45.32
C GLY A 137 8.13 -0.57 44.03
N GLY A 138 7.50 -0.72 42.85
CA GLY A 138 8.17 -0.55 41.56
C GLY A 138 7.28 0.11 40.51
N SER A 139 7.66 -0.01 39.24
CA SER A 139 6.88 0.47 38.09
C SER A 139 7.07 -0.45 36.88
N TYR A 140 6.25 -0.25 35.86
CA TYR A 140 6.41 -0.85 34.53
C TYR A 140 6.21 0.25 33.48
N SER A 141 6.81 0.05 32.32
CA SER A 141 6.67 0.94 31.16
C SER A 141 5.66 0.36 30.17
N TYR A 142 5.04 1.22 29.38
CA TYR A 142 4.12 0.84 28.32
C TYR A 142 4.25 1.84 27.16
N ASN A 143 3.89 1.41 25.96
CA ASN A 143 3.81 2.27 24.80
C ASN A 143 2.50 3.07 24.85
N MET A 144 2.58 4.40 24.75
CA MET A 144 1.42 5.28 24.88
C MET A 144 0.45 5.22 23.68
N GLU A 145 0.97 5.07 22.46
CA GLU A 145 0.17 4.98 21.23
C GLU A 145 -0.81 3.82 21.30
N GLY A 146 -0.34 2.63 21.68
CA GLY A 146 -1.16 1.43 21.82
C GLY A 146 -1.87 1.27 23.16
N SER A 147 -1.94 2.31 24.00
CA SER A 147 -2.58 2.21 25.32
C SER A 147 -3.82 3.09 25.42
N ALA A 148 -4.84 2.60 26.12
CA ALA A 148 -6.09 3.32 26.36
C ALA A 148 -6.47 3.21 27.85
N GLN A 149 -6.57 4.34 28.54
CA GLN A 149 -6.79 4.37 29.99
C GLN A 149 -8.11 5.02 30.35
N SER A 150 -8.74 4.55 31.43
CA SER A 150 -9.97 5.09 32.01
C SER A 150 -11.13 5.27 31.03
N THR A 151 -11.12 4.52 29.93
CA THR A 151 -12.12 4.58 28.87
C THR A 151 -12.99 3.32 28.86
N LYS A 152 -14.19 3.45 28.31
CA LYS A 152 -15.23 2.41 28.32
C LYS A 152 -15.25 1.59 27.02
N GLN A 153 -14.82 2.20 25.93
CA GLN A 153 -14.67 1.59 24.61
C GLN A 153 -13.62 2.39 23.82
N ALA A 154 -12.96 1.74 22.87
CA ALA A 154 -12.08 2.43 21.92
C ALA A 154 -11.84 1.58 20.69
N VAL A 155 -11.40 2.25 19.62
CA VAL A 155 -10.63 1.67 18.52
C VAL A 155 -9.28 2.37 18.57
N VAL A 156 -8.20 1.60 18.65
CA VAL A 156 -6.83 2.12 18.78
C VAL A 156 -6.03 1.65 17.58
N GLU A 157 -5.41 2.60 16.88
CA GLU A 157 -4.44 2.36 15.81
C GLU A 157 -3.04 2.32 16.41
N ILE A 158 -2.21 1.40 15.92
CA ILE A 158 -0.80 1.29 16.26
C ILE A 158 -0.02 1.14 14.96
N ASP A 159 0.83 2.10 14.66
CA ASP A 159 1.72 2.08 13.52
C ASP A 159 3.19 2.31 13.87
N ASP A 160 3.58 2.59 15.12
CA ASP A 160 5.00 2.63 15.50
C ASP A 160 5.59 1.22 15.72
N ILE A 161 4.77 0.24 16.12
CA ILE A 161 5.20 -1.13 16.40
C ILE A 161 4.59 -2.10 15.40
N ARG A 162 5.43 -2.57 14.46
CA ARG A 162 5.01 -3.36 13.29
C ARG A 162 5.57 -4.78 13.22
N THR A 163 6.40 -5.19 14.17
CA THR A 163 7.05 -6.50 14.13
C THR A 163 7.19 -7.10 15.53
N GLY A 164 7.36 -8.41 15.58
CA GLY A 164 7.57 -9.15 16.81
C GLY A 164 6.30 -9.38 17.61
N THR A 165 6.47 -9.70 18.88
CA THR A 165 5.39 -10.03 19.81
C THR A 165 5.22 -8.91 20.83
N VAL A 166 3.98 -8.47 21.01
CA VAL A 166 3.61 -7.46 22.01
C VAL A 166 2.45 -7.96 22.86
N TYR A 167 2.21 -7.27 23.98
CA TYR A 167 1.22 -7.70 24.96
C TYR A 167 0.27 -6.57 25.31
N LEU A 168 -1.04 -6.81 25.17
CA LEU A 168 -2.08 -5.93 25.68
C LEU A 168 -2.41 -6.35 27.12
N GLY A 169 -1.99 -5.55 28.10
CA GLY A 169 -2.36 -5.69 29.50
C GLY A 169 -3.72 -5.09 29.79
N LEU A 170 -4.68 -5.92 30.19
CA LEU A 170 -6.05 -5.53 30.52
C LEU A 170 -6.18 -5.40 32.03
N LYS A 171 -6.65 -4.26 32.51
CA LYS A 171 -6.86 -3.96 33.93
C LYS A 171 -8.25 -3.43 34.18
N ASN A 172 -8.88 -3.94 35.24
CA ASN A 172 -10.04 -3.32 35.84
C ASN A 172 -9.60 -2.30 36.91
N PRO A 173 -9.80 -1.00 36.70
CA PRO A 173 -9.47 0.02 37.68
C PRO A 173 -10.47 0.10 38.85
N SER A 174 -11.64 -0.56 38.75
CA SER A 174 -12.67 -0.49 39.80
C SER A 174 -12.26 -1.29 41.04
N THR A 175 -12.42 -0.68 42.22
CA THR A 175 -12.23 -1.34 43.51
C THR A 175 -13.29 -2.40 43.79
N ASN A 176 -14.54 -2.15 43.40
CA ASN A 176 -15.70 -2.93 43.88
C ASN A 176 -16.38 -3.75 42.78
N ASN A 177 -16.40 -3.24 41.54
CA ASN A 177 -17.21 -3.82 40.48
C ASN A 177 -16.35 -4.64 39.51
N GLY A 178 -16.87 -5.80 39.09
CA GLY A 178 -16.27 -6.54 37.97
C GLY A 178 -16.68 -5.97 36.62
N VAL A 179 -15.82 -6.14 35.62
CA VAL A 179 -16.02 -5.69 34.24
C VAL A 179 -15.79 -6.86 33.29
N ASN A 180 -16.63 -6.95 32.26
CA ASN A 180 -16.40 -7.82 31.11
C ASN A 180 -15.91 -6.94 29.96
N ILE A 181 -14.75 -7.27 29.40
CA ILE A 181 -14.12 -6.56 28.29
C ILE A 181 -14.24 -7.45 27.05
N SER A 182 -15.05 -7.03 26.07
CA SER A 182 -15.00 -7.60 24.73
C SER A 182 -13.87 -6.92 23.95
N ILE A 183 -13.00 -7.70 23.32
CA ILE A 183 -11.80 -7.20 22.63
C ILE A 183 -11.51 -8.02 21.36
N GLU A 184 -11.00 -7.34 20.33
CA GLU A 184 -10.61 -7.89 19.03
C GLU A 184 -9.31 -7.22 18.57
N VAL A 185 -8.44 -7.95 17.88
CA VAL A 185 -7.16 -7.43 17.35
C VAL A 185 -6.99 -7.82 15.89
N VAL A 186 -6.66 -6.85 15.03
CA VAL A 186 -6.55 -7.01 13.58
C VAL A 186 -5.32 -6.27 13.07
N ALA A 187 -4.48 -6.95 12.30
CA ALA A 187 -3.35 -6.34 11.60
C ALA A 187 -3.70 -6.04 10.14
N ILE A 188 -3.05 -5.03 9.59
CA ILE A 188 -2.98 -4.76 8.15
C ILE A 188 -1.58 -5.13 7.68
N THR A 189 -1.50 -5.97 6.67
CA THR A 189 -0.24 -6.44 6.07
C THR A 189 -0.17 -6.07 4.60
N GLU A 190 1.03 -5.79 4.13
CA GLU A 190 1.30 -5.56 2.70
C GLU A 190 2.17 -6.68 2.12
N THR A 191 1.84 -7.13 0.93
CA THR A 191 2.63 -8.12 0.19
C THR A 191 2.82 -7.66 -1.23
N GLN A 192 4.06 -7.68 -1.69
CA GLN A 192 4.37 -7.49 -3.10
C GLN A 192 4.00 -8.78 -3.83
N VAL A 193 3.10 -8.67 -4.80
CA VAL A 193 2.72 -9.79 -5.67
C VAL A 193 3.22 -9.46 -7.07
N PRO A 194 3.95 -10.39 -7.73
CA PRO A 194 4.37 -10.17 -9.11
C PRO A 194 3.14 -9.94 -10.01
N ILE A 195 3.18 -8.89 -10.82
CA ILE A 195 2.19 -8.69 -11.88
C ILE A 195 2.46 -9.74 -12.96
N VAL A 196 1.56 -10.71 -13.08
CA VAL A 196 1.61 -11.70 -14.15
C VAL A 196 1.07 -11.04 -15.42
N LYS A 197 1.98 -10.58 -16.28
CA LYS A 197 1.65 -10.03 -17.60
C LYS A 197 1.12 -11.14 -18.51
N SER A 198 0.02 -10.89 -19.21
CA SER A 198 -0.50 -11.83 -20.21
C SER A 198 0.50 -12.01 -21.36
N ASP A 199 0.40 -13.14 -22.07
CA ASP A 199 1.22 -13.39 -23.27
C ASP A 199 1.04 -12.27 -24.32
N SER A 200 -0.18 -11.74 -24.46
CA SER A 200 -0.47 -10.61 -25.35
C SER A 200 0.25 -9.33 -24.92
N GLN A 201 0.29 -9.04 -23.61
CA GLN A 201 1.00 -7.88 -23.08
C GLN A 201 2.52 -8.02 -23.27
N GLN A 202 3.08 -9.20 -22.99
CA GLN A 202 4.51 -9.47 -23.19
C GLN A 202 4.91 -9.32 -24.67
N LYS A 203 4.07 -9.82 -25.58
CA LYS A 203 4.29 -9.68 -27.02
C LYS A 203 4.17 -8.23 -27.49
N ALA A 204 3.22 -7.46 -26.94
CA ALA A 204 3.11 -6.04 -27.20
C ALA A 204 4.34 -5.27 -26.73
N GLU A 205 4.88 -5.58 -25.54
CA GLU A 205 6.11 -4.97 -25.02
C GLU A 205 7.32 -5.28 -25.92
N LEU A 206 7.42 -6.51 -26.44
CA LEU A 206 8.46 -6.88 -27.40
C LEU A 206 8.38 -6.03 -28.68
N TYR A 207 7.19 -5.90 -29.27
CA TYR A 207 7.00 -5.04 -30.44
C TYR A 207 7.26 -3.57 -30.11
N GLY A 208 6.86 -3.07 -28.94
CA GLY A 208 7.13 -1.72 -28.50
C GLY A 208 8.63 -1.43 -28.37
N GLY A 209 9.40 -2.38 -27.83
CA GLY A 209 10.87 -2.28 -27.74
C GLY A 209 11.54 -2.29 -29.11
N LEU A 210 11.04 -3.09 -30.05
CA LEU A 210 11.49 -3.03 -31.45
C LEU A 210 11.12 -1.69 -32.11
N GLY A 211 9.97 -1.12 -31.77
CA GLY A 211 9.57 0.21 -32.19
C GLY A 211 10.57 1.27 -31.72
N TRP A 212 10.87 1.30 -30.42
CA TRP A 212 11.86 2.23 -29.86
C TRP A 212 13.25 2.06 -30.47
N THR A 213 13.70 0.82 -30.68
CA THR A 213 14.99 0.55 -31.36
C THR A 213 15.00 1.16 -32.77
N ASN A 214 13.89 1.14 -33.50
CA ASN A 214 13.81 1.79 -34.81
C ASN A 214 13.77 3.31 -34.71
N PHE A 215 13.13 3.87 -33.68
CA PHE A 215 13.17 5.31 -33.40
C PHE A 215 14.60 5.79 -33.18
N GLU A 216 15.37 5.11 -32.31
CA GLU A 216 16.78 5.46 -32.03
C GLU A 216 17.67 5.37 -33.26
N ASN A 217 17.33 4.49 -34.22
CA ASN A 217 18.02 4.37 -35.51
C ASN A 217 17.55 5.41 -36.55
N GLY A 218 16.63 6.31 -36.20
CA GLY A 218 16.04 7.30 -37.11
C GLY A 218 15.02 6.74 -38.10
N ASN A 219 14.62 5.46 -37.96
CA ASN A 219 13.64 4.80 -38.81
C ASN A 219 12.23 5.01 -38.26
N TYR A 220 11.72 6.25 -38.32
CA TYR A 220 10.48 6.65 -37.65
C TYR A 220 9.23 5.94 -38.19
N GLU A 221 9.12 5.71 -39.49
CA GLU A 221 8.00 4.95 -40.09
C GLU A 221 7.98 3.51 -39.59
N LYS A 222 9.17 2.91 -39.42
CA LYS A 222 9.29 1.55 -38.90
C LYS A 222 8.97 1.50 -37.40
N CYS A 223 9.33 2.54 -36.65
CA CYS A 223 8.89 2.70 -35.27
C CYS A 223 7.36 2.70 -35.19
N ILE A 224 6.68 3.51 -36.02
CA ILE A 224 5.21 3.57 -36.07
C ILE A 224 4.61 2.19 -36.37
N GLU A 225 5.12 1.47 -37.38
CA GLU A 225 4.65 0.13 -37.73
C GLU A 225 4.73 -0.85 -36.55
N TYR A 226 5.85 -0.87 -35.83
CA TYR A 226 6.01 -1.74 -34.66
C TYR A 226 5.15 -1.30 -33.49
N CYS A 227 4.96 0.00 -33.28
CA CYS A 227 4.03 0.50 -32.26
C CYS A 227 2.58 0.13 -32.57
N ASP A 228 2.18 0.12 -33.83
CA ASP A 228 0.85 -0.34 -34.26
C ASP A 228 0.68 -1.84 -34.03
N LYS A 229 1.69 -2.65 -34.37
CA LYS A 229 1.71 -4.09 -34.07
C LYS A 229 1.59 -4.36 -32.57
N ALA A 230 2.34 -3.63 -31.75
CA ALA A 230 2.27 -3.74 -30.30
C ALA A 230 0.85 -3.43 -29.78
N ASN A 231 0.30 -2.27 -30.17
CA ASN A 231 -1.00 -1.81 -29.70
C ASN A 231 -2.20 -2.60 -30.27
N ALA A 232 -1.99 -3.39 -31.33
CA ALA A 232 -2.96 -4.37 -31.80
C ALA A 232 -3.01 -5.64 -30.93
N GLU A 233 -1.88 -6.02 -30.31
CA GLU A 233 -1.81 -7.16 -29.38
C GLU A 233 -2.31 -6.77 -27.99
N PHE A 234 -1.83 -5.64 -27.47
CA PHE A 234 -2.22 -5.09 -26.19
C PHE A 234 -1.93 -3.58 -26.16
N LYS A 235 -2.91 -2.77 -25.78
CA LYS A 235 -2.78 -1.31 -25.74
C LYS A 235 -1.86 -0.87 -24.60
N LEU A 236 -0.72 -0.29 -24.94
CA LEU A 236 0.31 0.17 -23.99
C LEU A 236 0.52 1.68 -24.15
N GLY A 237 0.33 2.43 -23.05
CA GLY A 237 0.42 3.89 -23.06
C GLY A 237 1.80 4.40 -23.48
N TRP A 238 2.89 3.80 -22.99
CA TRP A 238 4.26 4.18 -23.37
C TRP A 238 4.56 3.87 -24.85
N VAL A 239 3.96 2.81 -25.42
CA VAL A 239 4.12 2.50 -26.85
C VAL A 239 3.39 3.53 -27.70
N LEU A 240 2.20 3.98 -27.28
CA LEU A 240 1.52 5.10 -27.93
C LEU A 240 2.34 6.39 -27.82
N ALA A 241 2.98 6.66 -26.68
CA ALA A 241 3.88 7.82 -26.56
C ALA A 241 5.05 7.75 -27.56
N ASN A 242 5.67 6.58 -27.71
CA ASN A 242 6.72 6.37 -28.72
C ASN A 242 6.21 6.55 -30.15
N LYS A 243 4.99 6.07 -30.44
CA LYS A 243 4.34 6.29 -31.73
C LYS A 243 4.11 7.78 -31.99
N GLY A 244 3.56 8.49 -31.02
CA GLY A 244 3.32 9.93 -31.10
C GLY A 244 4.61 10.70 -31.36
N LEU A 245 5.69 10.36 -30.67
CA LEU A 245 7.00 10.97 -30.90
C LEU A 245 7.52 10.69 -32.31
N ALA A 246 7.40 9.45 -32.80
CA ALA A 246 7.79 9.10 -34.16
C ALA A 246 6.93 9.84 -35.22
N GLN A 247 5.64 10.05 -34.96
CA GLN A 247 4.77 10.84 -35.82
C GLN A 247 5.23 12.30 -35.90
N LEU A 248 5.60 12.93 -34.78
CA LEU A 248 6.22 14.27 -34.78
C LEU A 248 7.46 14.33 -35.66
N MET A 249 8.35 13.33 -35.53
CA MET A 249 9.58 13.26 -36.32
C MET A 249 9.35 13.02 -37.83
N THR A 250 8.11 12.76 -38.25
CA THR A 250 7.68 12.60 -39.65
C THR A 250 6.70 13.70 -40.10
N ASP A 251 6.67 14.82 -39.38
CA ASP A 251 5.81 15.99 -39.65
C ASP A 251 4.29 15.68 -39.60
N LYS A 252 3.89 14.64 -38.84
CA LYS A 252 2.48 14.24 -38.64
C LYS A 252 1.92 14.78 -37.33
N GLU A 253 1.98 16.10 -37.16
CA GLU A 253 1.64 16.79 -35.90
C GLU A 253 0.24 16.43 -35.38
N SER A 254 -0.79 16.55 -36.21
CA SER A 254 -2.18 16.30 -35.78
C SER A 254 -2.38 14.86 -35.31
N GLU A 255 -1.80 13.88 -36.01
CA GLU A 255 -1.88 12.47 -35.61
C GLU A 255 -1.09 12.21 -34.31
N ALA A 256 0.05 12.87 -34.14
CA ALA A 256 0.85 12.78 -32.93
C ALA A 256 0.07 13.30 -31.71
N MET A 257 -0.59 14.45 -31.84
CA MET A 257 -1.41 15.03 -30.76
C MET A 257 -2.51 14.06 -30.32
N GLU A 258 -3.28 13.50 -31.25
CA GLU A 258 -4.32 12.50 -30.95
C GLU A 258 -3.73 11.26 -30.26
N THR A 259 -2.59 10.78 -30.75
CA THR A 259 -1.91 9.60 -30.19
C THR A 259 -1.39 9.86 -28.77
N TYR A 260 -0.87 11.05 -28.49
CA TYR A 260 -0.45 11.45 -27.14
C TYR A 260 -1.63 11.59 -26.17
N ILE A 261 -2.79 12.07 -26.64
CA ILE A 261 -4.02 12.10 -25.83
C ILE A 261 -4.44 10.68 -25.42
N GLU A 262 -4.41 9.72 -26.35
CA GLU A 262 -4.67 8.31 -26.06
C GLU A 262 -3.62 7.74 -25.08
N ALA A 263 -2.34 8.04 -25.30
CA ALA A 263 -1.24 7.62 -24.43
C ALA A 263 -1.43 8.10 -22.99
N ILE A 264 -1.72 9.40 -22.80
CA ILE A 264 -1.97 10.00 -21.50
C ILE A 264 -3.16 9.32 -20.80
N THR A 265 -4.23 9.03 -21.54
CA THR A 265 -5.42 8.37 -21.01
C THR A 265 -5.12 6.98 -20.46
N LEU A 266 -4.24 6.22 -21.11
CA LEU A 266 -3.78 4.92 -20.62
C LEU A 266 -2.81 5.05 -19.45
N ILE A 267 -1.84 5.97 -19.54
CA ILE A 267 -0.80 6.16 -18.52
C ILE A 267 -1.40 6.58 -17.19
N LYS A 268 -2.43 7.42 -17.17
CA LYS A 268 -3.15 7.80 -15.93
C LYS A 268 -3.71 6.62 -15.14
N LYS A 269 -3.95 5.48 -15.79
CA LYS A 269 -4.54 4.29 -15.17
C LYS A 269 -3.50 3.31 -14.66
N GLN A 270 -2.21 3.54 -14.95
CA GLN A 270 -1.13 2.62 -14.57
C GLN A 270 -0.45 3.06 -13.27
N PRO A 271 0.29 2.17 -12.59
CA PRO A 271 1.10 2.55 -11.43
C PRO A 271 2.15 3.61 -11.79
N ASN A 272 2.38 4.56 -10.88
CA ASN A 272 3.40 5.62 -11.01
C ASN A 272 3.30 6.46 -12.30
N PRO A 273 2.14 7.03 -12.65
CA PRO A 273 1.94 7.78 -13.89
C PRO A 273 2.89 8.99 -14.01
N SER A 274 3.15 9.68 -12.89
CA SER A 274 4.01 10.86 -12.84
C SER A 274 5.46 10.59 -13.26
N TYR A 275 5.97 9.38 -13.00
CA TYR A 275 7.29 8.96 -13.46
C TYR A 275 7.31 8.83 -15.00
N VAL A 276 6.30 8.19 -15.57
CA VAL A 276 6.21 7.97 -17.02
C VAL A 276 5.99 9.27 -17.78
N PHE A 277 5.18 10.20 -17.24
CA PHE A 277 5.09 11.55 -17.79
C PHE A 277 6.44 12.30 -17.77
N GLY A 278 7.26 12.07 -16.75
CA GLY A 278 8.62 12.61 -16.69
C GLY A 278 9.51 12.11 -17.83
N GLU A 279 9.49 10.81 -18.10
CA GLU A 279 10.26 10.23 -19.23
C GLU A 279 9.73 10.72 -20.59
N MET A 280 8.40 10.81 -20.78
CA MET A 280 7.83 11.34 -22.02
C MET A 280 8.30 12.77 -22.33
N ILE A 281 8.34 13.64 -21.32
CA ILE A 281 8.83 15.02 -21.47
C ILE A 281 10.30 15.02 -21.89
N LYS A 282 11.12 14.19 -21.24
CA LYS A 282 12.55 14.04 -21.54
C LYS A 282 12.78 13.53 -22.97
N ASP A 283 11.96 12.61 -23.46
CA ASP A 283 12.04 12.10 -24.82
C ASP A 283 11.68 13.17 -25.86
N ILE A 284 10.64 13.96 -25.61
CA ILE A 284 10.31 15.13 -26.45
C ILE A 284 11.45 16.15 -26.46
N GLU A 285 12.03 16.47 -25.30
CA GLU A 285 13.18 17.37 -25.22
C GLU A 285 14.40 16.85 -25.98
N ASN A 286 14.62 15.54 -25.97
CA ASN A 286 15.70 14.93 -26.75
C ASN A 286 15.40 14.97 -28.26
N ALA A 287 14.16 14.74 -28.67
CA ALA A 287 13.75 14.91 -30.07
C ALA A 287 13.93 16.35 -30.56
N LYS A 288 13.59 17.35 -29.74
CA LYS A 288 13.84 18.77 -30.06
C LYS A 288 15.33 19.11 -30.20
N LYS A 289 16.23 18.40 -29.51
CA LYS A 289 17.68 18.59 -29.73
C LYS A 289 18.13 18.09 -31.10
N LEU A 290 17.48 17.06 -31.63
CA LEU A 290 17.76 16.51 -32.96
C LEU A 290 17.09 17.33 -34.07
N ASN A 291 15.87 17.81 -33.81
CA ASN A 291 15.11 18.69 -34.70
C ASN A 291 14.58 19.90 -33.91
N PRO A 292 15.29 21.05 -33.90
CA PRO A 292 14.89 22.23 -33.13
C PRO A 292 13.52 22.81 -33.51
N ASP A 293 13.10 22.63 -34.76
CA ASP A 293 11.85 23.16 -35.33
C ASP A 293 10.73 22.09 -35.33
N LEU A 294 10.76 21.15 -34.39
CA LEU A 294 9.78 20.08 -34.26
C LEU A 294 8.39 20.64 -33.87
N ASN A 295 7.56 20.89 -34.89
CA ASN A 295 6.21 21.44 -34.74
C ASN A 295 5.33 20.55 -33.83
N GLY A 296 4.52 21.18 -32.97
CA GLY A 296 3.63 20.50 -32.01
C GLY A 296 4.30 19.95 -30.75
N ALA A 297 5.63 19.93 -30.68
CA ALA A 297 6.36 19.35 -29.55
C ALA A 297 6.13 20.13 -28.24
N ASP A 298 6.04 21.45 -28.31
CA ASP A 298 5.84 22.31 -27.13
C ASP A 298 4.42 22.19 -26.58
N GLU A 299 3.41 22.12 -27.47
CA GLU A 299 2.01 21.92 -27.12
C GLU A 299 1.80 20.56 -26.44
N ILE A 300 2.37 19.49 -26.99
CA ILE A 300 2.29 18.15 -26.42
C ILE A 300 3.03 18.09 -25.08
N LYS A 301 4.21 18.71 -24.97
CA LYS A 301 4.95 18.80 -23.71
C LYS A 301 4.10 19.48 -22.62
N GLN A 302 3.50 20.62 -22.92
CA GLN A 302 2.60 21.32 -22.00
C GLN A 302 1.40 20.44 -21.60
N LEU A 303 0.83 19.70 -22.56
CA LEU A 303 -0.26 18.76 -22.29
C LEU A 303 0.14 17.70 -21.25
N ILE A 304 1.36 17.15 -21.35
CA ILE A 304 1.90 16.15 -20.43
C ILE A 304 2.22 16.77 -19.05
N GLU A 305 2.80 17.98 -19.03
CA GLU A 305 3.13 18.69 -17.79
C GLU A 305 1.89 18.93 -16.91
N MET A 306 0.76 19.28 -17.52
CA MET A 306 -0.53 19.45 -16.82
C MET A 306 -1.01 18.17 -16.10
N GLN A 307 -0.45 16.99 -16.42
CA GLN A 307 -0.86 15.72 -15.81
C GLN A 307 -0.03 15.34 -14.57
N ARG A 308 1.03 16.11 -14.25
CA ARG A 308 1.95 15.81 -13.14
C ARG A 308 1.55 16.46 -11.81
N GLY A 309 0.38 17.09 -11.75
CA GLY A 309 -0.18 17.74 -10.56
C GLY A 309 -0.57 16.78 -9.44
#